data_AF-A0A944UJG3-F1
#
_entry.id   AF-A0A944UJG3-F1
#
_cell.length_a   1.000
_cell.length_b   1.000
_cell.length_c   1.000
_cell.angle_alpha   90.00
_cell.angle_beta   90.00
_cell.angle_gamma   90.00
#
_symmetry.space_group_name_H-M   'P 1'
#
loop_
_entity.id
_entity.type
_entity.pdbx_description
1 polymer ?
#
loop_
_entity_poly.entity_id
_entity_poly.type
_entity_poly.pdbx_seq_one_letter_code
_entity_poly.pdbx_strand_id
1 'polypeptide(L)'
;MFSFSALAATGTLAYFQSFSLSVTNIHIIAGFVTLVLVILHIVARVPYFRNRITKGKHRLSSRLQVLIIGVACGFLVYTSIYNLPPASWLTENSYEHKNSAQIVRSSNLVGFDQPAPHRKWIVRKSQDGNGSGISINLSFREDLNPIPSIAVWAESTVGSMIETLFLEQALAYSEVPLWEDYRTQRSHILPLWRHRYTLLSGITPSGEIDAVSGATEAHRFALDPYLQSGKGNEFVLCVEINAPKDSSDNFPDRLLGQPSLLYTCLIEIDRDDPYYLFELTGHGGGDAISTGNVQYDLEMIGSAKKMKDLFLIKLEK
;
A
#
# COMPACT_ATOMS: atom_id res chain seq x y z
N MET A 1 -15.57 -1.20 29.98
CA MET A 1 -15.72 -2.62 29.58
C MET A 1 -15.95 -2.73 28.09
N PHE A 2 -17.02 -2.14 27.54
CA PHE A 2 -17.26 -2.14 26.09
C PHE A 2 -16.04 -1.66 25.25
N SER A 3 -15.45 -0.52 25.60
CA SER A 3 -14.27 0.01 24.89
C SER A 3 -13.05 -0.91 24.94
N PHE A 4 -12.85 -1.60 26.06
CA PHE A 4 -11.77 -2.58 26.23
C PHE A 4 -12.03 -3.85 25.41
N SER A 5 -13.27 -4.34 25.37
CA SER A 5 -13.66 -5.46 24.50
C SER A 5 -13.46 -5.12 23.02
N ALA A 6 -13.78 -3.89 22.60
CA ALA A 6 -13.53 -3.42 21.25
C ALA A 6 -12.02 -3.41 20.91
N LEU A 7 -11.15 -2.95 21.82
CA LEU A 7 -9.69 -3.02 21.66
C LEU A 7 -9.18 -4.45 21.50
N ALA A 8 -9.62 -5.37 22.36
CA ALA A 8 -9.20 -6.76 22.30
C ALA A 8 -9.65 -7.44 20.99
N ALA A 9 -10.89 -7.22 20.57
CA ALA A 9 -11.42 -7.78 19.33
C ALA A 9 -10.69 -7.22 18.09
N THR A 10 -10.56 -5.89 18.00
CA THR A 10 -9.87 -5.24 16.87
C THR A 10 -8.38 -5.56 16.83
N GLY A 11 -7.70 -5.66 17.97
CA GLY A 11 -6.30 -6.10 18.03
C GLY A 11 -6.12 -7.56 17.59
N THR A 12 -7.07 -8.44 17.96
CA THR A 12 -7.08 -9.83 17.48
C THR A 12 -7.30 -9.90 15.98
N LEU A 13 -8.25 -9.12 15.45
CA LEU A 13 -8.49 -9.04 14.00
C LEU A 13 -7.24 -8.56 13.25
N ALA A 14 -6.61 -7.48 13.71
CA ALA A 14 -5.38 -6.96 13.10
C ALA A 14 -4.20 -7.95 13.14
N TYR A 15 -4.18 -8.86 14.11
CA TYR A 15 -3.15 -9.91 14.19
C TYR A 15 -3.35 -11.02 13.14
N PHE A 16 -4.60 -11.40 12.87
CA PHE A 16 -4.94 -12.56 12.02
C PHE A 16 -5.37 -12.20 10.60
N GLN A 17 -5.69 -10.93 10.31
CA GLN A 17 -6.22 -10.48 9.02
C GLN A 17 -5.31 -9.43 8.38
N SER A 18 -5.53 -9.21 7.08
CA SER A 18 -4.90 -8.10 6.34
C SER A 18 -5.31 -6.76 6.93
N PHE A 19 -4.47 -5.75 6.71
CA PHE A 19 -4.76 -4.38 7.12
C PHE A 19 -6.16 -3.93 6.69
N SER A 20 -6.89 -3.30 7.61
CA SER A 20 -8.21 -2.71 7.36
C SER A 20 -8.32 -1.36 8.04
N LEU A 21 -8.57 -0.32 7.25
CA LEU A 21 -8.73 1.05 7.75
C LEU A 21 -9.86 1.13 8.80
N SER A 22 -10.97 0.43 8.56
CA SER A 22 -12.12 0.39 9.47
C SER A 22 -11.76 -0.23 10.82
N VAL A 23 -11.04 -1.36 10.82
CA VAL A 23 -10.59 -2.03 12.06
C VAL A 23 -9.64 -1.13 12.84
N THR A 24 -8.66 -0.53 12.16
CA THR A 24 -7.68 0.39 12.77
C THR A 24 -8.35 1.62 13.36
N ASN A 25 -9.30 2.24 12.65
CA ASN A 25 -10.04 3.41 13.14
C ASN A 25 -10.84 3.08 14.41
N ILE A 26 -11.56 1.95 14.42
CA ILE A 26 -12.28 1.48 15.61
C ILE A 26 -11.31 1.24 16.76
N HIS A 27 -10.15 0.61 16.50
CA HIS A 27 -9.13 0.35 17.50
C HIS A 27 -8.60 1.65 18.13
N ILE A 28 -8.22 2.64 17.32
CA ILE A 28 -7.69 3.92 17.79
C ILE A 28 -8.72 4.66 18.64
N ILE A 29 -9.97 4.76 18.16
CA ILE A 29 -11.05 5.44 18.90
C ILE A 29 -11.34 4.72 20.22
N ALA A 30 -11.46 3.40 20.21
CA ALA A 30 -11.68 2.60 21.43
C ALA A 30 -10.51 2.73 22.42
N GLY A 31 -9.28 2.83 21.90
CA GLY A 31 -8.05 3.12 22.65
C GLY A 31 -8.12 4.45 23.37
N PHE A 32 -8.42 5.51 22.64
CA PHE A 32 -8.56 6.85 23.19
C PHE A 32 -9.66 6.93 24.26
N VAL A 33 -10.84 6.37 23.99
CA VAL A 33 -11.94 6.33 24.97
C VAL A 33 -11.54 5.55 26.22
N THR A 34 -10.87 4.39 26.06
CA THR A 34 -10.40 3.60 27.20
C THR A 34 -9.38 4.36 28.03
N LEU A 35 -8.44 5.08 27.40
CA LEU A 35 -7.47 5.92 28.10
C LEU A 35 -8.17 6.99 28.95
N VAL A 36 -9.13 7.72 28.38
CA VAL A 36 -9.91 8.74 29.11
C VAL A 36 -10.66 8.12 30.28
N LEU A 37 -11.35 6.99 30.07
CA LEU A 37 -12.08 6.30 31.13
C LEU A 37 -11.17 5.79 32.25
N VAL A 38 -9.97 5.30 31.92
CA VAL A 38 -8.96 4.89 32.90
C VAL A 38 -8.46 6.09 33.70
N ILE A 39 -8.19 7.22 33.06
CA ILE A 39 -7.79 8.46 33.75
C ILE A 39 -8.89 8.91 34.71
N LEU A 40 -10.14 9.00 34.26
CA LEU A 40 -11.28 9.35 35.11
C LEU A 40 -11.46 8.37 36.27
N HIS A 41 -11.32 7.06 36.01
CA HIS A 41 -11.40 6.03 37.03
C HIS A 41 -10.30 6.18 38.09
N ILE A 42 -9.06 6.44 37.66
CA ILE A 42 -7.93 6.67 38.56
C ILE A 42 -8.18 7.92 39.39
N VAL A 43 -8.54 9.05 38.77
CA VAL A 43 -8.82 10.33 39.45
C VAL A 43 -9.92 10.17 40.50
N ALA A 44 -11.03 9.51 40.15
CA ALA A 44 -12.12 9.24 41.08
C ALA A 44 -11.69 8.36 42.28
N ARG A 45 -10.65 7.54 42.12
CA ARG A 45 -10.12 6.65 43.16
C ARG A 45 -8.85 7.19 43.85
N VAL A 46 -8.35 8.37 43.50
CA VAL A 46 -7.19 9.01 44.15
C VAL A 46 -7.33 9.08 45.69
N PRO A 47 -8.48 9.46 46.28
CA PRO A 47 -8.63 9.50 47.74
C PRO A 47 -8.49 8.13 48.40
N TYR A 48 -8.96 7.06 47.75
CA TYR A 48 -8.82 5.68 48.22
C TYR A 48 -7.35 5.25 48.25
N PHE A 49 -6.59 5.54 47.18
CA PHE A 49 -5.16 5.24 47.13
C PHE A 49 -4.36 6.03 48.17
N ARG A 50 -4.68 7.33 48.35
CA ARG A 50 -4.06 8.18 49.38
C ARG A 50 -4.26 7.63 50.79
N ASN A 51 -5.46 7.14 51.11
CA ASN A 51 -5.78 6.56 52.43
C ASN A 51 -5.16 5.18 52.65
N ARG A 52 -4.93 4.40 51.59
CA ARG A 52 -4.31 3.07 51.67
C ARG A 52 -2.79 3.16 51.86
N ILE A 53 -2.14 4.17 51.26
CA ILE A 53 -0.71 4.44 51.41
C ILE A 53 -0.38 4.94 52.83
N THR A 54 -1.29 5.67 53.48
CA THR A 54 -1.07 6.21 54.83
C THR A 54 -1.41 5.23 55.97
N LYS A 55 -2.15 4.14 55.74
CA LYS A 55 -2.63 3.21 56.80
C LYS A 55 -2.18 1.75 56.70
N GLY A 56 -1.39 1.34 55.70
CA GLY A 56 -1.13 -0.08 55.41
C GLY A 56 0.10 -0.71 56.10
N LYS A 57 -0.11 -1.61 57.08
CA LYS A 57 0.85 -2.63 57.57
C LYS A 57 0.80 -3.91 56.70
N HIS A 58 1.30 -3.87 55.46
CA HIS A 58 1.40 -5.08 54.61
C HIS A 58 2.84 -5.35 54.16
N ARG A 59 3.22 -6.63 54.08
CA ARG A 59 4.59 -7.17 54.08
C ARG A 59 5.41 -6.95 52.80
N LEU A 60 4.83 -6.36 51.75
CA LEU A 60 5.55 -5.87 50.58
C LEU A 60 5.12 -4.41 50.36
N SER A 61 6.08 -3.49 50.39
CA SER A 61 5.81 -2.06 50.23
C SER A 61 5.05 -1.83 48.91
N SER A 62 3.91 -1.14 48.94
CA SER A 62 3.13 -0.79 47.75
C SER A 62 3.98 -0.08 46.68
N ARG A 63 5.06 0.60 47.10
CA ARG A 63 6.06 1.20 46.21
C ARG A 63 6.81 0.17 45.37
N LEU A 64 7.13 -0.99 45.94
CA LEU A 64 7.84 -2.06 45.22
C LEU A 64 6.94 -2.70 44.16
N GLN A 65 5.64 -2.87 44.42
CA GLN A 65 4.69 -3.40 43.43
C GLN A 65 4.55 -2.46 42.22
N VAL A 66 4.42 -1.15 42.46
CA VAL A 66 4.38 -0.15 41.38
C VAL A 66 5.68 -0.15 40.58
N LEU A 67 6.83 -0.24 41.25
CA LEU A 67 8.12 -0.32 40.59
C LEU A 67 8.25 -1.57 39.72
N ILE A 68 7.84 -2.74 40.21
CA ILE A 68 7.86 -3.99 39.42
C ILE A 68 6.98 -3.89 38.18
N ILE A 69 5.74 -3.37 38.30
CA ILE A 69 4.84 -3.20 37.15
C ILE A 69 5.45 -2.21 36.15
N GLY A 70 5.99 -1.09 36.63
CA GLY A 70 6.65 -0.09 35.78
C GLY A 70 7.84 -0.67 35.01
N VAL A 71 8.70 -1.46 35.68
CA VAL A 71 9.82 -2.15 35.05
C VAL A 71 9.33 -3.18 34.03
N ALA A 72 8.30 -3.96 34.35
CA ALA A 72 7.74 -4.95 33.42
C ALA A 72 7.13 -4.30 32.17
N CYS A 73 6.35 -3.23 32.32
CA CYS A 73 5.81 -2.48 31.19
C CYS A 73 6.91 -1.80 30.37
N GLY A 74 7.90 -1.19 31.04
CA GLY A 74 9.06 -0.60 30.38
C GLY A 74 9.88 -1.62 29.59
N PHE A 75 10.05 -2.82 30.14
CA PHE A 75 10.70 -3.93 29.46
C PHE A 75 9.93 -4.36 28.20
N LEU A 76 8.60 -4.50 28.27
CA LEU A 76 7.78 -4.85 27.09
C LEU A 76 7.83 -3.77 26.00
N VAL A 77 7.81 -2.49 26.36
CA VAL A 77 7.97 -1.38 25.40
C VAL A 77 9.35 -1.41 24.77
N TYR A 78 10.40 -1.60 25.58
CA TYR A 78 11.77 -1.72 25.11
C TYR A 78 11.93 -2.87 24.12
N THR A 79 11.47 -4.08 24.44
CA THR A 79 11.57 -5.21 23.52
C THR A 79 10.78 -4.99 22.23
N SER A 80 9.66 -4.27 22.29
CA SER A 80 8.85 -3.95 21.09
C SER A 80 9.56 -2.96 20.16
N ILE A 81 10.24 -1.93 20.70
CA ILE A 81 10.97 -0.93 19.90
C ILE A 81 12.17 -1.56 19.19
N TYR A 82 12.90 -2.44 19.87
CA TYR A 82 14.10 -3.08 19.31
C TYR A 82 13.81 -4.41 18.60
N ASN A 83 12.53 -4.77 18.44
CA ASN A 83 12.08 -6.03 17.84
C ASN A 83 12.79 -7.26 18.45
N LEU A 84 12.83 -7.33 19.78
CA LEU A 84 13.42 -8.42 20.56
C LEU A 84 12.35 -9.37 21.10
N PRO A 85 12.69 -10.65 21.39
CA PRO A 85 11.79 -11.55 22.08
C PRO A 85 11.34 -11.00 23.45
N PRO A 86 10.08 -11.20 23.87
CA PRO A 86 9.03 -11.99 23.20
C PRO A 86 8.21 -11.21 22.17
N ALA A 87 8.44 -9.91 21.97
CA ALA A 87 7.65 -9.09 21.06
C ALA A 87 7.83 -9.54 19.60
N SER A 88 9.07 -9.85 19.19
CA SER A 88 9.37 -10.32 17.84
C SER A 88 8.60 -11.61 17.49
N TRP A 89 8.58 -12.59 18.39
CA TRP A 89 7.84 -13.85 18.19
C TRP A 89 6.35 -13.64 17.91
N LEU A 90 5.75 -12.65 18.55
CA LEU A 90 4.34 -12.30 18.32
C LEU A 90 4.19 -11.67 16.93
N THR A 91 5.04 -10.69 16.59
CA THR A 91 4.99 -10.03 15.28
C THR A 91 5.31 -10.96 14.11
N GLU A 92 6.27 -11.87 14.25
CA GLU A 92 6.67 -12.85 13.22
C GLU A 92 5.52 -13.82 12.89
N ASN A 93 4.63 -14.07 13.86
CA ASN A 93 3.48 -14.93 13.68
C ASN A 93 2.22 -14.23 13.17
N SER A 94 2.23 -12.90 13.10
CA SER A 94 1.12 -12.10 12.57
C SER A 94 0.90 -12.34 11.08
N TYR A 95 -0.32 -12.03 10.62
CA TYR A 95 -0.67 -12.09 9.21
C TYR A 95 0.25 -11.20 8.36
N GLU A 96 0.52 -9.96 8.80
CA GLU A 96 1.33 -9.01 8.03
C GLU A 96 2.75 -9.51 7.78
N HIS A 97 3.39 -10.11 8.79
CA HIS A 97 4.74 -10.61 8.63
C HIS A 97 4.79 -11.81 7.68
N LYS A 98 3.87 -12.77 7.87
CA LYS A 98 3.77 -13.99 7.06
C LYS A 98 3.48 -13.73 5.59
N ASN A 99 2.74 -12.67 5.28
CA ASN A 99 2.35 -12.31 3.91
C ASN A 99 3.12 -11.09 3.38
N SER A 100 4.20 -10.68 4.04
CA SER A 100 4.95 -9.47 3.72
C SER A 100 5.46 -9.39 2.28
N ALA A 101 5.77 -10.53 1.65
CA ALA A 101 6.19 -10.59 0.25
C ALA A 101 5.06 -10.29 -0.76
N GLN A 102 3.80 -10.57 -0.39
CA GLN A 102 2.61 -10.28 -1.20
C GLN A 102 2.06 -8.86 -0.95
N ILE A 103 2.39 -8.30 0.21
CA ILE A 103 1.97 -6.96 0.62
C ILE A 103 2.87 -5.94 -0.06
N VAL A 104 2.25 -5.06 -0.85
CA VAL A 104 2.95 -3.97 -1.51
C VAL A 104 2.93 -2.77 -0.59
N ARG A 105 4.11 -2.23 -0.31
CA ARG A 105 4.25 -0.94 0.36
C ARG A 105 4.96 0.01 -0.60
N SER A 106 4.30 1.11 -0.93
CA SER A 106 4.95 2.19 -1.68
C SER A 106 6.15 2.70 -0.89
N SER A 107 7.21 3.12 -1.59
CA SER A 107 8.38 3.72 -0.97
C SER A 107 7.98 4.92 -0.10
N ASN A 108 8.67 5.13 1.03
CA ASN A 108 8.48 6.30 1.89
C ASN A 108 8.80 7.63 1.16
N LEU A 109 9.45 7.55 0.01
CA LEU A 109 9.78 8.68 -0.85
C LEU A 109 8.62 9.07 -1.78
N VAL A 110 7.56 8.25 -1.83
CA VAL A 110 6.33 8.54 -2.55
C VAL A 110 5.28 9.11 -1.59
N GLY A 111 4.82 10.32 -1.86
CA GLY A 111 3.63 10.91 -1.26
C GLY A 111 2.46 10.87 -2.25
N PHE A 112 1.24 10.82 -1.73
CA PHE A 112 0.04 10.91 -2.56
C PHE A 112 -0.98 11.86 -1.93
N ASP A 113 -1.75 12.52 -2.79
CA ASP A 113 -2.86 13.39 -2.42
C ASP A 113 -4.05 13.15 -3.35
N GLN A 114 -5.26 13.38 -2.84
CA GLN A 114 -6.51 13.30 -3.59
C GLN A 114 -7.17 14.69 -3.59
N PRO A 115 -6.66 15.63 -4.40
CA PRO A 115 -7.13 17.02 -4.36
C PRO A 115 -8.60 17.16 -4.78
N ALA A 116 -9.13 16.18 -5.52
CA ALA A 116 -10.54 16.02 -5.87
C ALA A 116 -10.85 14.53 -5.97
N PRO A 117 -12.13 14.10 -5.88
CA PRO A 117 -12.49 12.68 -5.91
C PRO A 117 -11.88 11.93 -7.11
N HIS A 118 -11.94 12.51 -8.30
CA HIS A 118 -11.46 11.93 -9.56
C HIS A 118 -10.04 12.31 -9.95
N ARG A 119 -9.24 12.80 -9.00
CA ARG A 119 -7.84 13.18 -9.25
C ARG A 119 -6.92 12.54 -8.24
N LYS A 120 -5.86 11.90 -8.73
CA LYS A 120 -4.78 11.35 -7.91
C LYS A 120 -3.50 12.10 -8.22
N TRP A 121 -2.87 12.63 -7.19
CA TRP A 121 -1.57 13.27 -7.26
C TRP A 121 -0.55 12.37 -6.57
N ILE A 122 0.53 12.00 -7.25
CA ILE A 122 1.59 11.12 -6.73
C ILE A 122 2.91 11.87 -6.87
N VAL A 123 3.68 12.02 -5.80
CA VAL A 123 4.99 12.69 -5.80
C VAL A 123 6.05 11.74 -5.33
N ARG A 124 7.06 11.47 -6.15
CA ARG A 124 8.28 10.75 -5.78
C ARG A 124 9.44 11.74 -5.67
N LYS A 125 9.94 11.98 -4.46
CA LYS A 125 11.13 12.81 -4.23
C LYS A 125 12.39 11.97 -4.30
N SER A 126 13.50 12.49 -4.82
CA SER A 126 14.79 11.81 -4.73
C SER A 126 15.26 11.72 -3.27
N GLN A 127 15.90 10.61 -2.90
CA GLN A 127 16.50 10.42 -1.59
C GLN A 127 17.70 11.35 -1.39
N ASP A 128 18.51 11.52 -2.44
CA ASP A 128 19.63 12.44 -2.44
C ASP A 128 19.06 13.81 -2.83
N GLY A 129 19.12 14.81 -1.94
CA GLY A 129 18.52 16.14 -2.15
C GLY A 129 19.00 16.92 -3.39
N ASN A 130 19.90 16.33 -4.20
CA ASN A 130 20.38 16.81 -5.48
C ASN A 130 19.75 16.10 -6.70
N GLY A 131 18.92 15.07 -6.50
CA GLY A 131 18.24 14.35 -7.59
C GLY A 131 16.89 14.97 -7.94
N SER A 132 16.47 14.80 -9.20
CA SER A 132 15.18 15.28 -9.66
C SER A 132 14.03 14.48 -9.00
N GLY A 133 12.90 15.13 -8.76
CA GLY A 133 11.66 14.49 -8.33
C GLY A 133 10.71 14.23 -9.50
N ILE A 134 9.66 13.45 -9.26
CA ILE A 134 8.57 13.23 -10.21
C ILE A 134 7.25 13.56 -9.53
N SER A 135 6.43 14.36 -10.18
CA SER A 135 5.03 14.59 -9.84
C SER A 135 4.15 14.01 -10.94
N ILE A 136 3.21 13.13 -10.59
CA ILE A 136 2.28 12.47 -11.50
C ILE A 136 0.87 12.92 -11.12
N ASN A 137 0.13 13.46 -12.08
CA ASN A 137 -1.27 13.83 -11.94
C ASN A 137 -2.12 12.93 -12.83
N LEU A 138 -2.97 12.12 -12.20
CA LEU A 138 -3.95 11.28 -12.87
C LEU A 138 -5.33 11.89 -12.67
N SER A 139 -5.89 12.48 -13.72
CA SER A 139 -7.25 13.01 -13.75
C SER A 139 -8.16 12.10 -14.56
N PHE A 140 -9.25 11.69 -13.93
CA PHE A 140 -10.34 10.90 -14.51
C PHE A 140 -11.55 11.78 -14.74
N ARG A 141 -12.46 11.33 -15.60
CA ARG A 141 -13.74 12.03 -15.78
C ARG A 141 -14.57 12.06 -14.50
N GLU A 142 -15.22 13.19 -14.23
CA GLU A 142 -16.01 13.43 -13.01
C GLU A 142 -17.28 12.58 -12.93
N ASP A 143 -17.82 12.11 -14.06
CA ASP A 143 -19.00 11.24 -14.10
C ASP A 143 -18.70 9.77 -13.80
N LEU A 144 -17.41 9.41 -13.65
CA LEU A 144 -17.00 8.04 -13.41
C LEU A 144 -17.20 7.64 -11.95
N ASN A 145 -18.05 6.64 -11.71
CA ASN A 145 -18.27 6.09 -10.37
C ASN A 145 -18.58 4.58 -10.46
N PRO A 146 -17.77 3.69 -9.85
CA PRO A 146 -16.56 3.98 -9.08
C PRO A 146 -15.36 4.38 -9.96
N ILE A 147 -14.35 4.98 -9.34
CA ILE A 147 -13.05 5.27 -9.96
C ILE A 147 -12.33 3.94 -10.25
N PRO A 148 -11.59 3.80 -11.36
CA PRO A 148 -10.92 2.55 -11.66
C PRO A 148 -9.81 2.33 -10.64
N SER A 149 -9.44 1.08 -10.40
CA SER A 149 -8.23 0.82 -9.64
C SER A 149 -7.00 1.07 -10.49
N ILE A 150 -5.94 1.50 -9.83
CA ILE A 150 -4.76 2.08 -10.46
C ILE A 150 -3.52 1.40 -9.90
N ALA A 151 -2.60 1.03 -10.78
CA ALA A 151 -1.19 0.81 -10.45
C ALA A 151 -0.32 1.78 -11.25
N VAL A 152 0.69 2.35 -10.58
CA VAL A 152 1.71 3.20 -11.19
C VAL A 152 3.07 2.66 -10.81
N TRP A 153 3.92 2.43 -11.80
CA TRP A 153 5.27 1.92 -11.58
C TRP A 153 6.24 2.46 -12.63
N ALA A 154 7.52 2.31 -12.33
CA ALA A 154 8.60 2.61 -13.27
C ALA A 154 9.20 1.30 -13.80
N GLU A 155 9.56 1.29 -15.07
CA GLU A 155 10.31 0.23 -15.74
C GLU A 155 11.55 0.79 -16.42
N SER A 156 12.58 -0.04 -16.58
CA SER A 156 13.71 0.28 -17.45
C SER A 156 13.27 0.26 -18.91
N THR A 157 14.07 0.86 -19.79
CA THR A 157 13.84 0.82 -21.25
C THR A 157 13.88 -0.60 -21.83
N VAL A 158 14.39 -1.57 -21.08
CA VAL A 158 14.38 -3.01 -21.43
C VAL A 158 13.21 -3.78 -20.80
N GLY A 159 12.26 -3.09 -20.15
CA GLY A 159 11.01 -3.68 -19.64
C GLY A 159 11.13 -4.37 -18.26
N SER A 160 12.20 -4.11 -17.50
CA SER A 160 12.34 -4.63 -16.14
C SER A 160 11.75 -3.64 -15.12
N MET A 161 10.94 -4.12 -14.18
CA MET A 161 10.34 -3.27 -13.16
C MET A 161 11.41 -2.68 -12.23
N ILE A 162 11.39 -1.35 -12.06
CA ILE A 162 12.31 -0.60 -11.19
C ILE A 162 11.68 -0.36 -9.83
N GLU A 163 10.47 0.21 -9.76
CA GLU A 163 9.83 0.58 -8.48
C GLU A 163 8.31 0.67 -8.67
N THR A 164 7.51 0.15 -7.74
CA THR A 164 6.07 0.46 -7.67
C THR A 164 5.87 1.78 -6.94
N LEU A 165 5.37 2.79 -7.65
CA LEU A 165 5.15 4.14 -7.12
C LEU A 165 3.83 4.23 -6.40
N PHE A 166 2.77 3.67 -6.97
CA PHE A 166 1.44 3.69 -6.39
C PHE A 166 0.69 2.40 -6.71
N LEU A 167 -0.06 1.90 -5.74
CA LEU A 167 -1.03 0.84 -5.93
C LEU A 167 -2.24 1.16 -5.05
N GLU A 168 -3.44 1.00 -5.60
CA GLU A 168 -4.68 1.24 -4.87
C GLU A 168 -4.72 0.41 -3.57
N GLN A 169 -5.12 1.04 -2.47
CA GLN A 169 -4.96 0.47 -1.12
C GLN A 169 -5.70 -0.86 -0.96
N ALA A 170 -6.87 -1.00 -1.60
CA ALA A 170 -7.65 -2.24 -1.61
C ALA A 170 -6.87 -3.43 -2.20
N LEU A 171 -5.94 -3.17 -3.12
CA LEU A 171 -5.13 -4.18 -3.80
C LEU A 171 -3.79 -4.42 -3.10
N ALA A 172 -3.33 -3.52 -2.24
CA ALA A 172 -1.97 -3.57 -1.68
C ALA A 172 -1.74 -4.69 -0.67
N TYR A 173 -2.78 -5.13 0.06
CA TYR A 173 -2.62 -6.01 1.23
C TYR A 173 -3.07 -7.45 1.06
N SER A 174 -3.62 -7.82 -0.11
CA SER A 174 -4.16 -9.16 -0.36
C SER A 174 -4.02 -9.55 -1.84
N GLU A 175 -3.58 -10.77 -2.13
CA GLU A 175 -3.59 -11.34 -3.50
C GLU A 175 -5.02 -11.59 -4.03
N VAL A 176 -5.99 -11.73 -3.12
CA VAL A 176 -7.40 -11.91 -3.47
C VAL A 176 -8.23 -10.84 -2.76
N PRO A 177 -8.10 -9.56 -3.18
CA PRO A 177 -8.85 -8.46 -2.59
C PRO A 177 -10.36 -8.60 -2.86
N LEU A 178 -11.14 -7.84 -2.09
CA LEU A 178 -12.56 -7.63 -2.40
C LEU A 178 -12.63 -6.60 -3.53
N TRP A 179 -13.12 -7.02 -4.68
CA TRP A 179 -13.38 -6.20 -5.85
C TRP A 179 -14.89 -6.05 -5.99
N GLU A 180 -15.41 -4.86 -5.71
CA GLU A 180 -16.83 -4.66 -5.40
C GLU A 180 -17.26 -5.58 -4.24
N ASP A 181 -18.07 -6.59 -4.52
CA ASP A 181 -18.57 -7.56 -3.53
C ASP A 181 -17.93 -8.96 -3.69
N TYR A 182 -16.96 -9.11 -4.60
CA TYR A 182 -16.42 -10.40 -5.00
C TYR A 182 -14.93 -10.53 -4.69
N ARG A 183 -14.51 -11.73 -4.27
CA ARG A 183 -13.09 -12.05 -4.12
C ARG A 183 -12.49 -12.32 -5.49
N THR A 184 -11.63 -11.42 -5.95
CA THR A 184 -11.03 -11.48 -7.28
C THR A 184 -9.52 -11.51 -7.13
N GLN A 185 -8.83 -12.33 -7.93
CA GLN A 185 -7.37 -12.33 -7.93
C GLN A 185 -6.84 -10.99 -8.42
N ARG A 186 -5.81 -10.46 -7.75
CA ARG A 186 -5.17 -9.19 -8.11
C ARG A 186 -4.68 -9.19 -9.56
N SER A 187 -4.24 -10.34 -10.05
CA SER A 187 -3.82 -10.58 -11.43
C SER A 187 -4.93 -10.48 -12.47
N HIS A 188 -6.19 -10.71 -12.10
CA HIS A 188 -7.32 -10.49 -13.01
C HIS A 188 -7.73 -9.01 -13.08
N ILE A 189 -7.32 -8.23 -12.08
CA ILE A 189 -7.65 -6.82 -11.97
C ILE A 189 -6.58 -5.96 -12.65
N LEU A 190 -5.31 -6.15 -12.27
CA LEU A 190 -4.15 -5.44 -12.81
C LEU A 190 -3.09 -6.46 -13.25
N PRO A 191 -3.35 -7.22 -14.33
CA PRO A 191 -2.48 -8.29 -14.80
C PRO A 191 -1.06 -7.82 -15.10
N LEU A 192 -0.92 -6.70 -15.81
CA LEU A 192 0.38 -6.28 -16.33
C LEU A 192 1.33 -5.92 -15.18
N TRP A 193 0.88 -5.06 -14.27
CA TRP A 193 1.63 -4.71 -13.08
C TRP A 193 1.92 -5.94 -12.21
N ARG A 194 0.93 -6.83 -11.98
CA ARG A 194 1.10 -7.96 -11.07
C ARG A 194 2.12 -8.97 -11.55
N HIS A 195 2.18 -9.24 -12.86
CA HIS A 195 3.20 -10.08 -13.48
C HIS A 195 4.58 -9.45 -13.38
N ARG A 196 4.70 -8.14 -13.61
CA ARG A 196 5.98 -7.41 -13.43
C ARG A 196 6.45 -7.43 -11.98
N TYR A 197 5.52 -7.36 -11.03
CA TYR A 197 5.81 -7.44 -9.61
C TYR A 197 6.30 -8.83 -9.15
N THR A 198 6.03 -9.91 -9.89
CA THR A 198 6.61 -11.23 -9.59
C THR A 198 8.13 -11.21 -9.63
N LEU A 199 8.73 -10.45 -10.56
CA LEU A 199 10.19 -10.30 -10.65
C LEU A 199 10.79 -9.66 -9.40
N LEU A 200 10.02 -8.82 -8.70
CA LEU A 200 10.45 -8.17 -7.45
C LEU A 200 10.14 -9.00 -6.21
N SER A 201 8.94 -9.60 -6.15
CA SER A 201 8.44 -10.32 -4.97
C SER A 201 8.90 -11.78 -4.90
N GLY A 202 9.31 -12.37 -6.03
CA GLY A 202 9.56 -13.80 -6.15
C GLY A 202 8.30 -14.65 -6.00
N ILE A 203 7.11 -14.05 -6.10
CA ILE A 203 5.81 -14.72 -5.97
C ILE A 203 5.01 -14.54 -7.25
N THR A 204 4.68 -15.66 -7.88
CA THR A 204 3.85 -15.71 -9.07
C THR A 204 2.44 -15.17 -8.80
N PRO A 205 1.69 -14.78 -9.84
CA PRO A 205 0.29 -14.33 -9.67
C PRO A 205 -0.65 -15.37 -9.04
N SER A 206 -0.32 -16.67 -9.14
CA SER A 206 -1.06 -17.75 -8.49
C SER A 206 -0.72 -17.90 -6.99
N GLY A 207 0.27 -17.16 -6.49
CA GLY A 207 0.73 -17.22 -5.10
C GLY A 207 1.81 -18.27 -4.86
N GLU A 208 2.30 -18.93 -5.91
CA GLU A 208 3.43 -19.87 -5.81
C GLU A 208 4.75 -19.12 -5.74
N ILE A 209 5.69 -19.63 -4.93
CA ILE A 209 7.04 -19.10 -4.84
C ILE A 209 7.78 -19.45 -6.14
N ASP A 210 8.20 -18.43 -6.88
CA ASP A 210 9.06 -18.60 -8.04
C ASP A 210 10.50 -18.80 -7.55
N ALA A 211 10.94 -20.06 -7.55
CA ALA A 211 12.27 -20.47 -7.13
C ALA A 211 13.39 -20.08 -8.12
N VAL A 212 13.03 -19.59 -9.31
CA VAL A 212 13.99 -19.19 -10.37
C VAL A 212 14.26 -17.69 -10.33
N SER A 213 13.27 -16.88 -9.94
CA SER A 213 13.49 -15.48 -9.58
C SER A 213 14.20 -15.40 -8.22
N GLY A 214 15.50 -15.70 -8.23
CA GLY A 214 16.37 -15.50 -7.08
C GLY A 214 16.30 -14.03 -6.66
N ALA A 215 16.12 -13.80 -5.35
CA ALA A 215 16.24 -12.50 -4.74
C ALA A 215 17.54 -11.85 -5.25
N THR A 216 17.40 -10.83 -6.10
CA THR A 216 18.55 -10.02 -6.48
C THR A 216 19.05 -9.42 -5.17
N GLU A 217 20.28 -9.75 -4.77
CA GLU A 217 20.88 -9.29 -3.52
C GLU A 217 20.78 -7.77 -3.42
N ALA A 218 19.79 -7.30 -2.67
CA ALA A 218 19.66 -5.95 -2.10
C ALA A 218 20.11 -4.78 -2.99
N HIS A 219 19.94 -4.86 -4.32
CA HIS A 219 19.96 -3.68 -5.15
C HIS A 219 18.61 -3.03 -4.94
N ARG A 220 18.60 -1.97 -4.13
CA ARG A 220 17.39 -1.17 -3.92
C ARG A 220 16.81 -0.85 -5.29
N PHE A 221 15.68 -1.51 -5.58
CA PHE A 221 14.77 -1.23 -6.68
C PHE A 221 14.16 0.15 -6.43
N ALA A 222 15.02 1.15 -6.61
CA ALA A 222 14.80 2.53 -6.28
C ALA A 222 15.03 3.32 -7.54
N LEU A 223 14.13 4.25 -7.81
CA LEU A 223 14.23 5.13 -8.97
C LEU A 223 15.39 6.13 -8.85
N ASP A 224 16.00 6.28 -7.67
CA ASP A 224 17.02 7.29 -7.38
C ASP A 224 18.24 7.30 -8.32
N PRO A 225 18.82 6.17 -8.76
CA PRO A 225 19.92 6.16 -9.73
C PRO A 225 19.49 6.72 -11.10
N TYR A 226 18.22 6.57 -11.46
CA TYR A 226 17.67 7.09 -12.71
C TYR A 226 17.36 8.58 -12.61
N LEU A 227 17.01 9.10 -11.43
CA LEU A 227 16.67 10.51 -11.19
C LEU A 227 17.86 11.49 -11.18
N GLN A 228 19.06 11.01 -11.54
CA GLN A 228 20.27 11.83 -11.54
C GLN A 228 20.38 12.64 -12.83
N SER A 229 20.35 13.97 -12.71
CA SER A 229 20.55 14.89 -13.84
C SER A 229 21.98 14.83 -14.40
N GLY A 230 22.11 15.07 -15.70
CA GLY A 230 23.36 15.11 -16.45
C GLY A 230 23.92 13.73 -16.82
N LYS A 231 23.14 12.66 -16.67
CA LYS A 231 23.56 11.27 -16.96
C LYS A 231 22.90 10.65 -18.19
N GLY A 232 21.97 11.35 -18.84
CA GLY A 232 21.19 10.83 -19.96
C GLY A 232 20.32 9.64 -19.55
N ASN A 233 19.88 9.60 -18.30
CA ASN A 233 19.08 8.49 -17.79
C ASN A 233 17.67 8.53 -18.37
N GLU A 234 17.19 7.35 -18.75
CA GLU A 234 15.86 7.14 -19.29
C GLU A 234 15.17 5.97 -18.59
N PHE A 235 13.86 6.08 -18.41
CA PHE A 235 12.99 5.02 -17.91
C PHE A 235 11.57 5.23 -18.39
N VAL A 236 10.75 4.17 -18.32
CA VAL A 236 9.35 4.22 -18.71
C VAL A 236 8.49 4.29 -17.46
N LEU A 237 7.60 5.27 -17.39
CA LEU A 237 6.50 5.26 -16.42
C LEU A 237 5.30 4.55 -17.01
N CYS A 238 4.69 3.69 -16.21
CA CYS A 238 3.54 2.88 -16.57
C CYS A 238 2.40 3.17 -15.61
N VAL A 239 1.20 3.32 -16.15
CA VAL A 239 -0.06 3.47 -15.40
C VAL A 239 -1.04 2.44 -15.97
N GLU A 240 -1.40 1.46 -15.14
CA GLU A 240 -2.45 0.50 -15.47
C GLU A 240 -3.72 0.87 -14.72
N ILE A 241 -4.84 0.95 -15.44
CA ILE A 241 -6.15 1.22 -14.84
C ILE A 241 -7.15 0.11 -15.20
N ASN A 242 -8.01 -0.24 -14.27
CA ASN A 242 -9.13 -1.15 -14.53
C ASN A 242 -10.38 -0.74 -13.77
N ALA A 243 -11.52 -0.67 -14.47
CA ALA A 243 -12.80 -0.32 -13.86
C ALA A 243 -13.66 -1.57 -13.66
N PRO A 244 -14.28 -1.73 -12.48
CA PRO A 244 -15.27 -2.78 -12.30
C PRO A 244 -16.50 -2.52 -13.17
N LYS A 245 -17.21 -3.60 -13.54
CA LYS A 245 -18.54 -3.53 -14.19
C LYS A 245 -18.57 -2.80 -15.54
N ASP A 246 -17.43 -2.68 -16.24
CA ASP A 246 -17.33 -2.04 -17.57
C ASP A 246 -17.65 -3.01 -18.72
N SER A 247 -18.80 -3.69 -18.64
CA SER A 247 -19.23 -4.68 -19.63
C SER A 247 -19.59 -4.04 -20.98
N SER A 248 -19.28 -4.71 -22.07
CA SER A 248 -19.66 -4.32 -23.45
C SER A 248 -20.01 -5.54 -24.29
N ASP A 249 -20.48 -5.34 -25.53
CA ASP A 249 -20.83 -6.45 -26.43
C ASP A 249 -19.66 -7.42 -26.68
N ASN A 250 -18.43 -6.89 -26.75
CA ASN A 250 -17.21 -7.68 -26.91
C ASN A 250 -16.72 -8.30 -25.58
N PHE A 251 -17.16 -7.74 -24.45
CA PHE A 251 -16.72 -8.13 -23.10
C PHE A 251 -17.93 -8.25 -22.15
N PRO A 252 -18.69 -9.36 -22.23
CA PRO A 252 -19.98 -9.49 -21.55
C PRO A 252 -19.88 -9.76 -20.04
N ASP A 253 -18.67 -9.97 -19.50
CA ASP A 253 -18.46 -10.19 -18.06
C ASP A 253 -18.93 -8.96 -17.27
N ARG A 254 -19.84 -9.18 -16.32
CA ARG A 254 -20.45 -8.09 -15.52
C ARG A 254 -19.56 -7.60 -14.38
N LEU A 255 -18.55 -8.38 -13.99
CA LEU A 255 -17.65 -8.04 -12.89
C LEU A 255 -16.36 -7.43 -13.44
N LEU A 256 -15.70 -8.14 -14.36
CA LEU A 256 -14.44 -7.71 -14.97
C LEU A 256 -14.67 -6.73 -16.11
N GLY A 257 -15.65 -6.99 -16.98
CA GLY A 257 -15.93 -6.15 -18.14
C GLY A 257 -14.76 -6.09 -19.12
N GLN A 258 -14.50 -4.90 -19.64
CA GLN A 258 -13.34 -4.62 -20.49
C GLN A 258 -12.01 -4.82 -19.76
N PRO A 259 -10.94 -5.18 -20.48
CA PRO A 259 -9.63 -5.40 -19.89
C PRO A 259 -9.01 -4.11 -19.35
N SER A 260 -8.04 -4.26 -18.45
CA SER A 260 -7.24 -3.14 -17.93
C SER A 260 -6.52 -2.42 -19.06
N LEU A 261 -6.35 -1.10 -18.95
CA LEU A 261 -5.65 -0.28 -19.93
C LEU A 261 -4.28 0.13 -19.42
N LEU A 262 -3.27 0.00 -20.27
CA LEU A 262 -1.90 0.43 -20.02
C LEU A 262 -1.63 1.76 -20.70
N TYR A 263 -1.24 2.73 -19.89
CA TYR A 263 -0.70 3.99 -20.36
C TYR A 263 0.79 4.05 -20.04
N THR A 264 1.61 4.43 -21.00
CA THR A 264 3.06 4.56 -20.78
C THR A 264 3.59 5.91 -21.21
N CYS A 265 4.76 6.25 -20.68
CA CYS A 265 5.48 7.47 -21.01
C CYS A 265 6.99 7.24 -20.84
N LEU A 266 7.79 7.53 -21.87
CA LEU A 266 9.25 7.52 -21.79
C LEU A 266 9.72 8.83 -21.15
N ILE A 267 10.47 8.72 -20.06
CA ILE A 267 11.00 9.84 -19.30
C ILE A 267 12.49 9.96 -19.57
N GLU A 268 12.88 11.12 -20.09
CA GLU A 268 14.26 11.52 -20.35
C GLU A 268 14.65 12.60 -19.33
N ILE A 269 15.48 12.26 -18.35
CA ILE A 269 15.72 13.16 -17.20
C ILE A 269 16.35 14.50 -17.59
N ASP A 270 17.14 14.50 -18.66
CA ASP A 270 17.88 15.68 -19.12
C ASP A 270 17.14 16.50 -20.18
N ARG A 271 15.90 16.14 -20.52
CA ARG A 271 15.09 16.90 -21.46
C ARG A 271 14.79 18.29 -20.92
N ASP A 272 14.79 19.31 -21.78
CA ASP A 272 14.53 20.69 -21.38
C ASP A 272 13.11 20.89 -20.82
N ASP A 273 12.11 20.32 -21.50
CA ASP A 273 10.70 20.35 -21.08
C ASP A 273 10.44 19.33 -19.96
N PRO A 274 10.02 19.78 -18.76
CA PRO A 274 9.78 18.88 -17.63
C PRO A 274 8.43 18.16 -17.73
N TYR A 275 7.58 18.47 -18.70
CA TYR A 275 6.24 17.92 -18.80
C TYR A 275 6.15 16.76 -19.78
N TYR A 276 5.46 15.69 -19.36
CA TYR A 276 5.23 14.52 -20.20
C TYR A 276 3.78 14.07 -20.10
N LEU A 277 3.23 13.61 -21.23
CA LEU A 277 1.88 13.07 -21.31
C LEU A 277 1.95 11.56 -21.46
N PHE A 278 1.04 10.88 -20.77
CA PHE A 278 0.86 9.45 -20.95
C PHE A 278 0.02 9.13 -22.19
N GLU A 279 0.49 8.15 -22.94
CA GLU A 279 -0.19 7.63 -24.12
C GLU A 279 -0.77 6.25 -23.83
N LEU A 280 -1.93 5.95 -24.41
CA LEU A 280 -2.53 4.61 -24.32
C LEU A 280 -1.74 3.69 -25.23
N THR A 281 -1.04 2.72 -24.66
CA THR A 281 -0.13 1.84 -25.41
C THR A 281 -0.60 0.40 -25.49
N GLY A 282 -1.47 -0.06 -24.60
CA GLY A 282 -2.01 -1.40 -24.69
C GLY A 282 -3.06 -1.71 -23.63
N HIS A 283 -3.37 -3.00 -23.48
CA HIS A 283 -4.30 -3.51 -22.49
C HIS A 283 -3.87 -4.87 -21.91
N GLY A 284 -4.41 -5.21 -20.74
CA GLY A 284 -4.13 -6.45 -20.01
C GLY A 284 -5.17 -7.56 -20.25
N GLY A 285 -5.69 -7.66 -21.47
CA GLY A 285 -6.72 -8.66 -21.82
C GLY A 285 -6.14 -9.97 -22.35
N GLY A 286 -7.01 -10.98 -22.55
CA GLY A 286 -6.62 -12.22 -23.21
C GLY A 286 -5.56 -13.01 -22.46
N ASP A 287 -4.47 -13.36 -23.14
CA ASP A 287 -3.34 -14.09 -22.57
C ASP A 287 -2.48 -13.25 -21.62
N ALA A 288 -2.64 -11.92 -21.58
CA ALA A 288 -1.96 -11.06 -20.60
C ALA A 288 -2.28 -11.45 -19.16
N ILE A 289 -3.47 -11.99 -18.90
CA ILE A 289 -3.88 -12.46 -17.58
C ILE A 289 -2.96 -13.60 -17.09
N SER A 290 -2.55 -14.49 -17.99
CA SER A 290 -1.68 -15.63 -17.66
C SER A 290 -0.20 -15.37 -17.90
N THR A 291 0.16 -14.45 -18.81
CA THR A 291 1.55 -14.24 -19.25
C THR A 291 2.16 -12.90 -18.83
N GLY A 292 1.34 -11.89 -18.54
CA GLY A 292 1.81 -10.52 -18.32
C GLY A 292 2.31 -9.81 -19.58
N ASN A 293 2.01 -10.35 -20.77
CA ASN A 293 2.34 -9.73 -22.04
C ASN A 293 1.32 -8.65 -22.40
N VAL A 294 1.81 -7.48 -22.79
CA VAL A 294 0.96 -6.35 -23.20
C VAL A 294 0.29 -6.67 -24.54
N GLN A 295 -1.02 -6.51 -24.59
CA GLN A 295 -1.78 -6.58 -25.83
C GLN A 295 -1.90 -5.18 -26.45
N TYR A 296 -1.56 -5.06 -27.73
CA TYR A 296 -1.50 -3.78 -28.43
C TYR A 296 -2.75 -3.50 -29.28
N ASP A 297 -3.66 -4.48 -29.43
CA ASP A 297 -4.89 -4.33 -30.18
C ASP A 297 -5.94 -3.57 -29.38
N LEU A 298 -6.20 -2.32 -29.77
CA LEU A 298 -7.12 -1.46 -29.04
C LEU A 298 -8.52 -1.40 -29.69
N GLU A 299 -8.75 -2.04 -30.83
CA GLU A 299 -9.98 -1.89 -31.63
C GLU A 299 -11.25 -2.29 -30.87
N MET A 300 -11.18 -3.37 -30.08
CA MET A 300 -12.32 -3.91 -29.34
C MET A 300 -12.65 -3.11 -28.07
N ILE A 301 -11.73 -2.25 -27.62
CA ILE A 301 -11.87 -1.46 -26.39
C ILE A 301 -12.72 -0.21 -26.66
N GLY A 302 -13.85 -0.12 -25.95
CA GLY A 302 -14.86 0.92 -26.06
C GLY A 302 -14.81 1.95 -24.92
N SER A 303 -15.71 1.81 -23.94
CA SER A 303 -15.90 2.79 -22.84
C SER A 303 -14.65 2.99 -21.98
N ALA A 304 -13.82 1.96 -21.80
CA ALA A 304 -12.59 2.05 -21.01
C ALA A 304 -11.65 3.18 -21.47
N LYS A 305 -11.55 3.42 -22.79
CA LYS A 305 -10.70 4.50 -23.34
C LYS A 305 -11.14 5.89 -22.90
N LYS A 306 -12.42 6.05 -22.55
CA LYS A 306 -13.02 7.34 -22.19
C LYS A 306 -12.85 7.66 -20.71
N MET A 307 -12.28 6.78 -19.90
CA MET A 307 -12.15 6.99 -18.45
C MET A 307 -11.09 8.05 -18.09
N LYS A 308 -10.00 8.10 -18.87
CA LYS A 308 -8.93 9.09 -18.72
C LYS A 308 -9.43 10.47 -19.19
N ASP A 309 -9.20 11.49 -18.37
CA ASP A 309 -9.26 12.89 -18.79
C ASP A 309 -7.84 13.37 -19.14
N LEU A 310 -6.95 13.46 -18.14
CA LEU A 310 -5.56 13.90 -18.32
C LEU A 310 -4.62 13.14 -17.38
N PHE A 311 -3.63 12.46 -17.96
CA PHE A 311 -2.51 11.88 -17.22
C PHE A 311 -1.23 12.65 -17.60
N LEU A 312 -0.69 13.37 -16.64
CA LEU A 312 0.44 14.30 -16.82
C LEU A 312 1.53 13.99 -15.80
N ILE A 313 2.77 14.11 -16.25
CA ILE A 313 3.97 14.02 -15.42
C ILE A 313 4.67 15.37 -15.47
N LYS A 314 5.24 15.76 -14.34
CA LYS A 314 6.17 16.87 -14.22
C LYS A 314 7.44 16.39 -13.53
N LEU A 315 8.58 16.57 -14.18
CA LEU A 315 9.90 16.44 -13.55
C LEU A 315 10.19 17.68 -12.70
N GLU A 316 10.46 17.46 -11.42
CA GLU A 316 10.91 18.48 -10.48
C GLU A 316 12.44 18.53 -10.55
N LYS A 317 13.01 19.51 -11.24
CA LYS A 317 14.46 19.71 -11.34
C LYS A 317 15.00 20.45 -10.12
#